data_AF-A0A945BBY9-F1
#
_entry.id   AF-A0A945BBY9-F1
#
_cell.length_a   1.000
_cell.length_b   1.000
_cell.length_c   1.000
_cell.angle_alpha   90.00
_cell.angle_beta   90.00
_cell.angle_gamma   90.00
#
_symmetry.space_group_name_H-M   'P 1'
#
loop_
_entity.id
_entity.type
_entity.pdbx_description
1 polymer ?
#
loop_
_entity_poly.entity_id
_entity_poly.type
_entity_poly.pdbx_seq_one_letter_code
_entity_poly.pdbx_strand_id
1 'polypeptide(L)'
;MDQISVDKDIELDTNNRKAPAGLKFAVIFMGVLLVIGFIVVFITIGYRVANPEADNNNDNILLNNKIMVKPDSLIVDINNEGKKTLITIRNKDESYDLITLDTTKGIILNTFTFYVDSN
;
A
#
# COMPACT_ATOMS: atom_id res chain seq x y z
N MET A 1 -72.83 -25.52 41.32
CA MET A 1 -71.56 -25.74 42.01
C MET A 1 -71.20 -27.21 41.84
N ASP A 2 -70.06 -27.64 41.30
CA ASP A 2 -68.84 -26.94 40.93
C ASP A 2 -68.14 -27.68 39.78
N GLN A 3 -67.30 -26.91 39.09
CA GLN A 3 -66.26 -27.31 38.16
C GLN A 3 -65.41 -28.46 38.76
N ILE A 4 -64.77 -29.33 37.98
CA ILE A 4 -63.42 -29.06 37.47
C ILE A 4 -63.16 -29.98 36.27
N SER A 5 -62.91 -29.33 35.13
CA SER A 5 -62.15 -29.81 33.99
C SER A 5 -60.69 -29.42 34.23
N VAL A 6 -59.75 -30.37 34.32
CA VAL A 6 -58.31 -30.14 34.11
C VAL A 6 -57.68 -31.50 33.79
N ASP A 7 -56.74 -31.67 32.87
CA ASP A 7 -56.30 -30.95 31.68
C ASP A 7 -55.22 -31.89 31.12
N LYS A 8 -55.34 -32.17 29.83
CA LYS A 8 -54.26 -32.43 28.87
C LYS A 8 -53.17 -33.42 29.27
N ASP A 9 -53.24 -34.54 28.58
CA ASP A 9 -52.06 -35.19 27.99
C ASP A 9 -51.06 -34.12 27.55
N ILE A 10 -49.98 -33.97 28.30
CA ILE A 10 -48.81 -33.21 27.86
C ILE A 10 -48.15 -34.11 26.81
N GLU A 11 -48.69 -34.05 25.60
CA GLU A 11 -48.01 -34.54 24.41
C GLU A 11 -46.80 -33.62 24.22
N LEU A 12 -45.66 -34.10 24.72
CA LEU A 12 -44.37 -33.47 24.52
C LEU A 12 -44.06 -33.59 23.04
N ASP A 13 -44.46 -32.56 22.29
CA ASP A 13 -44.32 -32.42 20.83
C ASP A 13 -42.82 -32.39 20.48
N THR A 14 -42.25 -33.59 20.48
CA THR A 14 -40.88 -33.90 20.17
C THR A 14 -40.87 -34.29 18.70
N ASN A 15 -40.14 -33.50 17.91
CA ASN A 15 -39.67 -33.83 16.56
C ASN A 15 -40.48 -33.29 15.36
N ASN A 16 -40.77 -31.99 15.31
CA ASN A 16 -40.89 -31.36 13.99
C ASN A 16 -40.43 -29.90 13.91
N ARG A 17 -39.20 -29.62 14.35
CA ARG A 17 -38.52 -28.37 13.94
C ARG A 17 -38.07 -28.50 12.48
N LYS A 18 -39.00 -28.31 11.53
CA LYS A 18 -38.63 -27.96 10.15
C LYS A 18 -37.76 -26.71 10.24
N ALA A 19 -36.49 -26.83 9.84
CA ALA A 19 -35.61 -25.67 9.74
C ALA A 19 -36.33 -24.59 8.90
N PRO A 20 -36.39 -23.33 9.37
CA PRO A 20 -37.08 -22.27 8.65
C PRO A 20 -36.48 -22.19 7.25
N ALA A 21 -37.31 -22.13 6.22
CA ALA A 21 -36.87 -22.22 4.81
C ALA A 21 -35.72 -21.24 4.49
N GLY A 22 -35.66 -20.10 5.19
CA GLY A 22 -34.58 -19.11 5.11
C GLY A 22 -33.18 -19.60 5.50
N LEU A 23 -33.06 -20.60 6.40
CA LEU A 23 -31.75 -21.10 6.83
C LEU A 23 -30.99 -21.78 5.70
N LYS A 24 -31.69 -22.49 4.81
CA LYS A 24 -31.08 -23.13 3.63
C LYS A 24 -30.53 -22.09 2.67
N PHE A 25 -31.27 -21.01 2.43
CA PHE A 25 -30.83 -19.91 1.59
C PHE A 25 -29.64 -19.16 2.19
N ALA A 26 -29.62 -18.96 3.52
CA ALA A 26 -28.49 -18.33 4.20
C ALA A 26 -27.20 -19.14 4.05
N VAL A 27 -27.28 -20.47 4.18
CA VAL A 27 -26.12 -21.35 4.00
C VAL A 27 -25.62 -21.34 2.55
N ILE A 28 -26.53 -21.36 1.57
CA ILE A 28 -26.17 -21.27 0.15
C ILE A 28 -25.48 -19.93 -0.14
N PHE A 29 -26.04 -18.82 0.35
CA PHE A 29 -25.47 -17.49 0.16
C PHE A 29 -24.09 -17.36 0.80
N MET A 30 -23.92 -17.89 2.01
CA MET A 30 -22.63 -17.94 2.70
C MET A 30 -21.58 -18.73 1.89
N GLY A 31 -21.98 -19.87 1.31
CA GLY A 31 -21.11 -20.67 0.44
C GLY A 31 -20.67 -19.93 -0.82
N VAL A 32 -21.60 -19.24 -1.49
CA VAL A 32 -21.30 -18.46 -2.71
C VAL A 32 -20.33 -17.32 -2.41
N LEU A 33 -20.50 -16.59 -1.31
CA LEU A 33 -19.58 -15.52 -0.91
C LEU A 33 -18.17 -16.04 -0.66
N LEU A 34 -18.05 -17.23 -0.04
CA LEU A 34 -16.76 -17.85 0.23
C LEU A 34 -16.04 -18.23 -1.08
N VAL A 35 -16.77 -18.79 -2.04
CA VAL A 35 -16.22 -19.12 -3.37
C VAL A 35 -15.79 -17.88 -4.13
N ILE A 36 -16.60 -16.81 -4.14
CA ILE A 36 -16.25 -15.54 -4.79
C ILE A 36 -14.98 -14.95 -4.16
N GLY A 37 -14.91 -14.92 -2.82
CA GLY A 37 -13.72 -14.45 -2.11
C GLY A 37 -12.47 -15.22 -2.48
N PHE A 38 -12.58 -16.55 -2.59
CA PHE A 38 -11.48 -17.41 -3.01
C PHE A 38 -11.04 -17.09 -4.45
N ILE A 39 -11.98 -16.95 -5.39
CA ILE A 39 -11.70 -16.61 -6.79
C ILE A 39 -10.94 -15.28 -6.90
N VAL A 40 -11.37 -14.24 -6.17
CA VAL A 40 -10.71 -12.93 -6.19
C VAL A 40 -9.24 -13.05 -5.78
N VAL A 41 -8.92 -13.83 -4.74
CA VAL A 41 -7.52 -14.02 -4.29
C VAL A 41 -6.65 -14.61 -5.40
N PHE A 42 -7.11 -15.63 -6.11
CA PHE A 42 -6.35 -16.22 -7.22
C PHE A 42 -6.19 -15.25 -8.39
N ILE A 43 -7.22 -14.47 -8.72
CA ILE A 43 -7.12 -13.44 -9.75
C ILE A 43 -6.12 -12.36 -9.34
N THR A 44 -6.13 -11.91 -8.08
CA THR A 44 -5.20 -10.89 -7.59
C THR A 44 -3.76 -11.40 -7.60
N ILE A 45 -3.50 -12.62 -7.14
CA ILE A 45 -2.17 -13.23 -7.19
C ILE A 45 -1.73 -13.44 -8.64
N GLY A 46 -2.60 -13.99 -9.48
CA GLY A 46 -2.32 -14.20 -10.90
C GLY A 46 -2.03 -12.90 -11.64
N TYR A 47 -2.79 -11.84 -11.37
CA TYR A 47 -2.55 -10.51 -11.92
C TYR A 47 -1.21 -9.95 -11.44
N ARG A 48 -0.87 -10.10 -10.16
CA ARG A 48 0.42 -9.65 -9.61
C ARG A 48 1.62 -10.42 -10.18
N VAL A 49 1.45 -11.72 -10.43
CA VAL A 49 2.49 -12.57 -11.04
C VAL A 49 2.64 -12.30 -12.53
N ALA A 50 1.54 -12.09 -13.25
CA ALA A 50 1.55 -11.81 -14.69
C ALA A 50 2.02 -10.38 -15.00
N ASN A 51 1.77 -9.44 -14.09
CA ASN A 51 2.19 -8.05 -14.22
C ASN A 51 3.05 -7.62 -13.01
N PRO A 52 4.28 -8.14 -12.88
CA PRO A 52 5.18 -7.78 -11.78
C PRO A 52 5.55 -6.28 -11.80
N GLU A 53 5.33 -5.59 -12.93
CA GLU A 53 5.59 -4.15 -13.09
C GLU A 53 4.37 -3.26 -12.86
N ALA A 54 3.16 -3.81 -12.64
CA ALA A 54 1.97 -3.00 -12.38
C ALA A 54 2.01 -2.27 -11.01
N ASP A 55 2.90 -2.69 -10.10
CA ASP A 55 3.23 -2.01 -8.83
C ASP A 55 4.33 -0.93 -9.03
N ASN A 56 4.95 -0.89 -10.20
CA ASN A 56 6.07 0.00 -10.54
C ASN A 56 5.64 1.19 -11.42
N ASN A 57 4.35 1.37 -11.66
CA ASN A 57 3.80 2.52 -12.40
C ASN A 57 3.75 3.82 -11.56
N ASN A 58 4.72 3.99 -10.67
CA ASN A 58 5.03 5.30 -10.12
C ASN A 58 6.25 5.84 -10.89
N ASP A 59 5.94 6.55 -11.96
CA ASP A 59 6.77 7.64 -12.48
C ASP A 59 8.19 7.27 -12.89
N ASN A 60 8.35 6.31 -13.82
CA ASN A 60 9.53 6.30 -14.70
C ASN A 60 9.44 7.44 -15.73
N ILE A 61 9.09 8.65 -15.30
CA ILE A 61 9.48 9.84 -16.05
C ILE A 61 10.98 9.90 -15.84
N LEU A 62 11.73 9.40 -16.82
CA LEU A 62 13.14 9.70 -17.00
C LEU A 62 13.23 11.21 -17.23
N LEU A 63 13.07 11.97 -16.15
CA LEU A 63 13.36 13.39 -16.10
C LEU A 63 14.86 13.44 -16.37
N ASN A 64 15.23 13.92 -17.55
CA ASN A 64 16.59 14.32 -17.88
C ASN A 64 17.00 15.51 -16.99
N ASN A 65 17.00 15.30 -15.68
CA ASN A 65 17.42 16.26 -14.68
C ASN A 65 18.94 16.38 -14.79
N LYS A 66 19.35 17.24 -15.70
CA LYS A 66 20.73 17.69 -15.81
C LYS A 66 20.99 18.64 -14.66
N ILE A 67 21.80 18.21 -13.70
CA ILE A 67 22.32 19.09 -12.65
C ILE A 67 23.36 19.99 -13.32
N MET A 68 22.99 21.25 -13.56
CA MET A 68 23.88 22.22 -14.18
C MET A 68 24.74 22.86 -13.09
N VAL A 69 26.02 22.47 -13.06
CA VAL A 69 27.02 23.07 -12.18
C VAL A 69 27.55 24.35 -12.84
N LYS A 70 27.65 25.43 -12.07
CA LYS A 70 28.23 26.69 -12.58
C LYS A 70 29.69 26.43 -13.00
N PRO A 71 30.20 27.10 -14.05
CA PRO A 71 31.56 26.86 -14.56
C PRO A 71 32.66 27.14 -13.54
N ASP A 72 32.40 27.98 -12.53
CA ASP A 72 33.33 28.34 -11.46
C ASP A 72 33.10 27.53 -10.16
N SER A 73 32.24 26.51 -10.20
CA SER A 73 31.93 25.64 -9.05
C SER A 73 32.53 24.25 -9.25
N LEU A 74 32.96 23.62 -8.16
CA LEU A 74 33.60 22.30 -8.16
C LEU A 74 32.71 21.29 -7.46
N ILE A 75 32.51 20.12 -8.07
CA ILE A 75 31.93 18.97 -7.36
C ILE A 75 33.02 18.41 -6.44
N VAL A 76 32.80 18.52 -5.13
CA VAL A 76 33.77 18.10 -4.11
C VAL A 76 33.53 16.65 -3.69
N ASP A 77 32.27 16.23 -3.66
CA ASP A 77 31.91 14.87 -3.25
C ASP A 77 30.59 14.40 -3.88
N ILE A 78 30.48 13.09 -4.09
CA ILE A 78 29.26 12.41 -4.52
C ILE A 78 29.12 11.15 -3.66
N ASN A 79 28.22 11.20 -2.68
CA ASN A 79 27.92 10.05 -1.83
C ASN A 79 26.60 9.40 -2.29
N ASN A 80 26.65 8.12 -2.63
CA ASN A 80 25.47 7.35 -3.01
C ASN A 80 25.08 6.38 -1.88
N GLU A 81 23.90 6.61 -1.30
CA GLU A 81 23.30 5.75 -0.28
C GLU A 81 22.02 5.10 -0.83
N GLY A 82 22.23 4.03 -1.61
CA GLY A 82 21.16 3.20 -2.16
C GLY A 82 20.28 3.97 -3.15
N LYS A 83 19.10 4.38 -2.69
CA LYS A 83 18.11 5.12 -3.52
C LYS A 83 18.31 6.63 -3.51
N LYS A 84 19.29 7.13 -2.76
CA LYS A 84 19.58 8.55 -2.64
C LYS A 84 21.03 8.83 -3.00
N THR A 85 21.29 9.96 -3.64
CA THR A 85 22.65 10.47 -3.85
C THR A 85 22.74 11.88 -3.32
N LEU A 86 23.75 12.15 -2.52
CA LEU A 86 24.13 13.47 -2.07
C LEU A 86 25.30 13.96 -2.90
N ILE A 87 25.14 15.13 -3.51
CA ILE A 87 26.18 15.80 -4.29
C ILE A 87 26.56 17.07 -3.55
N THR A 88 27.85 17.22 -3.26
CA THR A 88 28.40 18.41 -2.61
C THR A 88 29.15 19.24 -3.64
N ILE A 89 28.72 20.49 -3.84
CA ILE A 89 29.33 21.44 -4.77
C ILE A 89 29.92 22.58 -3.96
N ARG A 90 31.21 22.89 -4.16
CA ARG A 90 31.84 24.11 -3.65
C ARG A 90 31.73 25.18 -4.70
N ASN A 91 31.14 26.30 -4.34
CA ASN A 91 31.04 27.48 -5.18
C ASN A 91 32.28 28.39 -5.04
N LYS A 92 32.42 29.33 -5.98
CA LYS A 92 33.52 30.30 -6.00
C LYS A 92 33.56 31.20 -4.76
N ASP A 93 32.41 31.49 -4.17
CA ASP A 93 32.24 32.28 -2.96
C ASP A 93 32.50 31.48 -1.67
N GLU A 94 33.13 30.30 -1.79
CA GLU A 94 33.40 29.35 -0.71
C GLU A 94 32.14 28.82 0.01
N SER A 95 30.95 29.09 -0.54
CA SER A 95 29.73 28.43 -0.14
C SER A 95 29.70 26.99 -0.67
N TYR A 96 28.88 26.16 -0.03
CA TYR A 96 28.67 24.78 -0.41
C TYR A 96 27.20 24.52 -0.65
N ASP A 97 26.88 23.94 -1.81
CA ASP A 97 25.56 23.43 -2.13
C ASP A 97 25.54 21.91 -1.91
N LEU A 98 24.63 21.44 -1.05
CA LEU A 98 24.26 20.03 -0.89
C LEU A 98 22.99 19.75 -1.67
N ILE A 99 23.10 18.92 -2.69
CA ILE A 99 21.97 18.51 -3.52
C ILE A 99 21.68 17.04 -3.21
N THR A 100 20.47 16.78 -2.69
CA THR A 100 19.99 15.41 -2.49
C THR A 100 19.12 14.99 -3.67
N LEU A 101 19.49 13.90 -4.32
CA LEU A 101 18.78 13.30 -5.45
C LEU A 101 18.15 11.97 -5.01
N ASP A 102 16.92 11.70 -5.43
CA ASP A 102 16.37 10.35 -5.48
C ASP A 102 16.79 9.71 -6.80
N THR A 103 17.70 8.74 -6.74
CA THR A 103 18.26 8.06 -7.93
C THR A 103 17.25 7.15 -8.61
N THR A 104 16.20 6.73 -7.90
CA THR A 104 15.16 5.87 -8.46
C THR A 104 14.21 6.68 -9.32
N LYS A 105 13.89 7.90 -8.88
CA LYS A 105 12.94 8.80 -9.55
C LYS A 105 13.61 9.86 -10.42
N GLY A 106 14.93 10.01 -10.32
CA GLY A 106 15.68 11.07 -11.02
C GLY A 106 15.32 12.49 -10.57
N ILE A 107 14.73 12.67 -9.38
CA ILE A 107 14.28 13.97 -8.88
C ILE A 107 15.23 14.54 -7.83
N ILE A 108 15.39 15.86 -7.84
CA ILE A 108 16.06 16.58 -6.75
C ILE A 108 15.07 16.66 -5.59
N LEU A 109 15.43 16.06 -4.46
CA LEU A 109 14.65 16.09 -3.22
C LEU A 109 14.85 17.40 -2.47
N ASN A 110 16.10 17.88 -2.41
CA ASN A 110 16.43 19.10 -1.70
C ASN A 110 17.75 19.71 -2.18
N THR A 111 17.88 21.02 -2.01
CA THR A 111 19.10 21.78 -2.20
C THR A 111 19.30 22.68 -0.99
N PHE A 112 20.45 22.53 -0.32
CA PHE A 112 20.85 23.37 0.81
C PHE A 112 22.14 24.09 0.49
N THR A 113 22.19 25.39 0.75
CA THR A 113 23.41 26.18 0.67
C THR A 113 23.87 26.54 2.08
N PHE A 114 25.14 26.31 2.39
CA PHE A 114 25.76 26.74 3.65
C PHE A 114 27.11 27.39 3.41
N TYR A 115 27.52 28.23 4.36
CA TYR A 115 28.79 28.93 4.37
C TYR A 115 29.63 28.38 5.50
N VAL A 116 30.91 28.16 5.24
CA VAL A 116 31.86 27.81 6.30
C VAL A 116 32.40 29.13 6.86
N ASP A 117 31.98 29.46 8.08
CA ASP A 117 32.56 30.60 8.78
C ASP A 117 33.99 30.27 9.18
N SER A 118 34.94 31.02 8.63
CA SER A 118 36.37 30.85 8.90
C SER A 118 36.73 31.71 10.11
N ASN A 119 36.46 31.20 11.31
CA ASN A 119 36.98 31.77 12.57
C ASN A 119 38.50 31.58 12.68
#